data_AF-A0A8B6E0C2-F1
#
_entry.id   AF-A0A8B6E0C2-F1
#
_cell.length_a   1.000
_cell.length_b   1.000
_cell.length_c   1.000
_cell.angle_alpha   90.00
_cell.angle_beta   90.00
_cell.angle_gamma   90.00
#
_symmetry.space_group_name_H-M   'P 1'
#
loop_
_entity.id
_entity.type
_entity.pdbx_description
1 polymer ?
#
loop_
_entity_poly.entity_id
_entity_poly.type
_entity_poly.pdbx_seq_one_letter_code
_entity_poly.pdbx_strand_id
1 'polypeptide(L)'
;MTGGDIFVNNVSMNNITGLVYLKKIYNTLVLTTPSPHINPHDFGYIILEKDICKTNNKSVFLAVIACVAPKNFRQRMTIRETWGSAAKTNKEIALVFMLGKTSHLNVQQQIIK
;
A
#
# COMPACT_ATOMS: atom_id res chain seq x y z
N MET A 1 -14.34 9.22 -6.57
CA MET A 1 -13.00 9.10 -5.95
C MET A 1 -13.00 7.87 -5.07
N THR A 2 -12.36 6.76 -5.48
CA THR A 2 -12.00 5.60 -4.64
C THR A 2 -11.24 4.62 -5.52
N GLY A 3 -9.96 4.44 -5.24
CA GLY A 3 -9.03 3.64 -6.04
C GLY A 3 -7.65 4.23 -5.90
N GLY A 4 -7.13 4.17 -4.66
CA GLY A 4 -5.81 4.67 -4.31
C GLY A 4 -4.72 3.89 -5.02
N ASP A 5 -3.70 4.61 -5.46
CA ASP A 5 -2.50 4.05 -6.05
C ASP A 5 -1.45 3.90 -4.93
N ILE A 6 -0.71 2.78 -4.91
CA ILE A 6 0.38 2.56 -3.94
C ILE A 6 1.73 2.63 -4.69
N PHE A 7 2.62 3.51 -4.23
CA PHE A 7 3.96 3.74 -4.81
C PHE A 7 5.04 3.52 -3.79
N VAL A 8 6.27 3.22 -4.20
CA VAL A 8 7.39 2.96 -3.28
C VAL A 8 8.71 3.66 -3.69
N ASN A 9 9.54 4.10 -2.72
CA ASN A 9 10.73 4.96 -2.78
C ASN A 9 11.78 4.47 -1.76
N ASN A 10 13.07 4.47 -2.14
CA ASN A 10 14.21 4.23 -1.24
C ASN A 10 14.48 5.46 -0.35
N VAL A 11 14.74 5.26 0.95
CA VAL A 11 15.46 6.23 1.78
C VAL A 11 16.49 5.49 2.65
N SER A 12 17.76 5.71 2.34
CA SER A 12 18.88 5.35 3.20
C SER A 12 18.78 6.11 4.53
N MET A 13 18.77 5.41 5.66
CA MET A 13 19.00 5.97 6.98
C MET A 13 20.24 5.36 7.62
N ASN A 14 21.38 6.04 7.44
CA ASN A 14 22.49 5.97 8.38
C ASN A 14 22.15 6.85 9.59
N ASN A 15 21.82 6.23 10.73
CA ASN A 15 22.38 6.54 12.06
C ASN A 15 21.49 6.03 13.20
N ILE A 16 22.10 5.22 14.04
CA ILE A 16 21.59 4.58 15.26
C ILE A 16 21.72 5.55 16.43
N THR A 17 20.73 5.62 17.32
CA THR A 17 20.91 5.54 18.79
C THR A 17 19.60 5.81 19.53
N GLY A 18 19.23 4.89 20.43
CA GLY A 18 18.19 5.13 21.42
C GLY A 18 17.14 4.03 21.46
N LEU A 19 17.29 3.13 22.44
CA LEU A 19 16.24 2.50 23.28
C LEU A 19 16.70 1.11 23.77
N VAL A 20 17.70 1.10 24.65
CA VAL A 20 18.13 -0.07 25.45
C VAL A 20 17.16 -0.34 26.63
N TYR A 21 16.05 0.41 26.75
CA TYR A 21 15.25 0.44 27.97
C TYR A 21 13.98 -0.43 28.03
N LEU A 22 13.63 -1.17 26.97
CA LEU A 22 12.39 -1.96 26.95
C LEU A 22 12.59 -3.48 27.10
N LYS A 23 13.83 -3.97 27.20
CA LYS A 23 14.14 -5.42 27.16
C LYS A 23 13.68 -6.23 28.39
N LYS A 24 13.15 -5.59 29.45
CA LYS A 24 12.93 -6.24 30.76
C LYS A 24 11.48 -6.55 31.13
N ILE A 25 10.49 -6.09 30.36
CA ILE A 25 9.05 -6.21 30.73
C ILE A 25 8.29 -7.26 29.87
N TYR A 26 8.87 -7.77 28.78
CA TYR A 26 8.14 -8.61 27.80
C TYR A 26 8.11 -10.13 28.07
N ASN A 27 8.57 -10.63 29.23
CA ASN A 27 8.62 -12.08 29.46
C ASN A 27 7.31 -12.73 29.96
N THR A 28 6.19 -11.99 30.03
CA THR A 28 4.88 -12.57 30.40
C THR A 28 3.76 -12.02 29.53
N LEU A 29 3.83 -12.27 28.23
CA LEU A 29 2.67 -12.27 27.32
C LEU A 29 3.15 -12.92 26.02
N VAL A 30 3.00 -14.25 25.92
CA VAL A 30 3.13 -14.94 24.64
C VAL A 30 1.86 -14.64 23.84
N LEU A 31 1.73 -13.41 23.37
CA LEU A 31 1.00 -13.11 22.16
C LEU A 31 1.88 -13.68 21.05
N THR A 32 1.41 -14.70 20.34
CA THR A 32 2.01 -15.13 19.08
C THR A 32 1.85 -13.99 18.08
N THR A 33 2.68 -12.95 18.19
CA THR A 33 2.81 -11.96 17.15
C THR A 33 3.43 -12.71 15.97
N PRO A 34 2.77 -12.79 14.81
CA PRO A 34 3.44 -13.30 13.62
C PRO A 34 4.71 -12.49 13.47
N SER A 35 5.86 -13.17 13.25
CA SER A 35 7.14 -12.48 13.08
C SER A 35 6.91 -11.34 12.10
N PRO A 36 7.31 -10.09 12.42
CA PRO A 36 7.09 -8.98 11.50
C PRO A 36 7.66 -9.41 10.16
N HIS A 37 6.79 -9.53 9.15
CA HIS A 37 7.25 -9.88 7.82
C HIS A 37 7.98 -8.65 7.30
N ILE A 38 9.28 -8.60 7.59
CA ILE A 38 10.15 -7.52 7.16
C ILE A 38 10.31 -7.72 5.66
N ASN A 39 9.79 -6.78 4.88
CA ASN A 39 10.08 -6.72 3.45
C ASN A 39 11.62 -6.69 3.30
N PRO A 40 12.25 -7.68 2.64
CA PRO A 40 13.71 -7.71 2.49
C PRO A 40 14.24 -6.53 1.67
N HIS A 41 13.34 -5.78 1.01
CA HIS A 41 13.63 -4.57 0.28
C HIS A 41 13.12 -3.34 1.03
N ASP A 42 13.99 -2.35 1.21
CA ASP A 42 13.69 -1.07 1.85
C ASP A 42 12.97 -0.11 0.89
N PHE A 43 11.78 -0.53 0.45
CA PHE A 43 10.90 0.32 -0.33
C PHE A 43 9.90 1.00 0.62
N GLY A 44 9.93 2.33 0.74
CA GLY A 44 8.95 3.15 1.48
C GLY A 44 7.87 3.80 0.60
N TYR A 45 6.62 3.91 1.05
CA TYR A 45 5.52 4.30 0.14
C TYR A 45 5.47 5.81 -0.22
N ILE A 46 5.22 6.19 -1.48
CA ILE A 46 4.99 7.59 -1.94
C ILE A 46 3.52 7.97 -1.83
N ILE A 47 2.64 7.08 -2.27
CA ILE A 47 1.18 7.20 -2.13
C ILE A 47 0.73 5.95 -1.42
N LEU A 48 -0.06 6.10 -0.36
CA LEU A 48 -0.58 4.98 0.43
C LEU A 48 -1.99 5.32 0.88
N GLU A 49 -2.96 4.56 0.38
CA GLU A 49 -4.34 4.64 0.85
C GLU A 49 -4.50 3.81 2.14
N LYS A 50 -4.21 4.41 3.29
CA LYS A 50 -4.14 3.72 4.59
C LYS A 50 -5.48 3.12 5.04
N ASP A 51 -6.58 3.63 4.51
CA ASP A 51 -7.93 3.28 4.98
C ASP A 51 -8.72 2.46 3.95
N ILE A 52 -8.09 2.02 2.85
CA ILE A 52 -8.75 1.21 1.81
C ILE A 52 -9.36 -0.08 2.35
N CYS A 53 -8.76 -0.64 3.42
CA CYS A 53 -9.24 -1.84 4.08
C CYS A 53 -10.13 -1.57 5.31
N LYS A 54 -10.39 -0.31 5.65
CA LYS A 54 -11.13 0.08 6.88
C LYS A 54 -12.51 0.66 6.58
N THR A 55 -13.22 0.07 5.63
CA THR A 55 -14.52 0.64 5.22
C THR A 55 -15.64 0.23 6.19
N ASN A 56 -16.16 1.19 6.96
CA ASN A 56 -17.41 1.07 7.76
C ASN A 56 -17.46 -0.13 8.73
N ASN A 57 -16.35 -0.45 9.42
CA ASN A 57 -16.25 -1.61 10.31
C ASN A 57 -16.53 -2.97 9.63
N LYS A 58 -16.55 -3.03 8.30
CA LYS A 58 -16.63 -4.27 7.53
C LYS A 58 -15.21 -4.68 7.12
N SER A 59 -14.88 -5.95 7.35
CA SER A 59 -13.64 -6.54 6.87
C SER A 59 -13.67 -6.65 5.34
N VAL A 60 -12.54 -6.33 4.70
CA VAL A 60 -12.37 -6.65 3.28
C VAL A 60 -12.44 -8.16 3.09
N PHE A 61 -13.36 -8.61 2.24
CA PHE A 61 -13.47 -10.00 1.81
C PHE A 61 -12.50 -10.30 0.67
N LEU A 62 -12.34 -9.37 -0.28
CA LEU A 62 -11.47 -9.53 -1.44
C LEU A 62 -10.61 -8.29 -1.67
N ALA A 63 -9.29 -8.46 -1.62
CA ALA A 63 -8.34 -7.43 -2.03
C ALA A 63 -7.73 -7.79 -3.39
N VAL A 64 -7.93 -6.92 -4.39
CA VAL A 64 -7.33 -7.04 -5.71
C VAL A 64 -6.22 -6.02 -5.86
N ILE A 65 -5.00 -6.50 -6.03
CA ILE A 65 -3.83 -5.65 -6.28
C ILE A 65 -3.41 -5.85 -7.73
N ALA A 66 -3.69 -4.85 -8.57
CA ALA A 66 -3.33 -4.86 -9.98
C ALA A 66 -1.97 -4.19 -10.19
N CYS A 67 -0.98 -4.95 -10.64
CA CYS A 67 0.33 -4.43 -11.01
C CYS A 67 0.24 -3.78 -12.39
N VAL A 68 0.50 -2.48 -12.48
CA VAL A 68 0.39 -1.73 -13.74
C VAL A 68 1.60 -0.81 -13.89
N ALA A 69 2.06 -0.56 -15.12
CA ALA A 69 3.12 0.42 -15.34
C ALA A 69 2.58 1.86 -15.15
N PRO A 70 3.37 2.81 -14.63
CA PRO A 70 2.97 4.21 -14.47
C PRO A 70 2.31 4.81 -15.72
N LYS A 71 2.91 4.55 -16.89
CA LYS A 71 2.44 5.03 -18.21
C LYS A 71 1.10 4.47 -18.68
N ASN A 72 0.62 3.37 -18.09
CA ASN A 72 -0.57 2.66 -18.55
C ASN A 72 -1.86 3.21 -17.91
N PHE A 73 -2.08 4.52 -18.04
CA PHE A 73 -3.25 5.19 -17.46
C PHE A 73 -4.57 4.65 -18.01
N ARG A 74 -4.65 4.48 -19.34
CA ARG A 74 -5.86 3.97 -20.02
C ARG A 74 -6.25 2.59 -19.50
N GLN A 75 -5.29 1.71 -19.29
CA GLN A 75 -5.53 0.36 -18.77
C GLN A 75 -6.07 0.40 -17.33
N ARG A 76 -5.53 1.28 -16.47
CA ARG A 76 -6.08 1.48 -15.12
C ARG A 76 -7.51 1.99 -15.18
N MET A 77 -7.82 2.91 -16.10
CA MET A 77 -9.20 3.39 -16.31
C MET A 77 -10.13 2.30 -16.81
N THR A 78 -9.73 1.52 -17.82
CA THR A 78 -10.51 0.38 -18.31
C THR A 78 -10.80 -0.62 -17.19
N ILE A 79 -9.82 -0.93 -16.33
CA ILE A 79 -10.06 -1.78 -15.15
C ILE A 79 -11.11 -1.14 -14.22
N ARG A 80 -10.95 0.14 -13.86
CA ARG A 80 -11.87 0.88 -12.97
C ARG A 80 -13.30 0.98 -13.50
N GLU A 81 -13.46 0.97 -14.83
CA GLU A 81 -14.75 1.14 -15.52
C GLU A 81 -15.40 -0.19 -15.90
N THR A 82 -14.63 -1.29 -15.94
CA THR A 82 -15.13 -2.63 -16.25
C THR A 82 -15.25 -3.46 -14.97
N TRP A 83 -14.54 -4.59 -14.85
CA TRP A 83 -14.64 -5.52 -13.71
C TRP A 83 -14.28 -4.86 -12.37
N GLY A 84 -13.40 -3.86 -12.37
CA GLY A 84 -12.99 -3.14 -11.16
C GLY A 84 -14.07 -2.22 -10.59
N SER A 85 -15.15 -1.96 -11.34
CA SER A 85 -16.29 -1.19 -10.86
C SER A 85 -17.01 -1.88 -9.68
N ALA A 86 -16.85 -3.19 -9.52
CA ALA A 86 -17.39 -3.94 -8.37
C ALA A 86 -16.90 -3.42 -7.01
N ALA A 87 -15.67 -2.89 -6.94
CA ALA A 87 -15.14 -2.29 -5.71
C ALA A 87 -15.81 -0.94 -5.35
N LYS A 88 -16.51 -0.30 -6.30
CA LYS A 88 -17.27 0.93 -6.03
C LYS A 88 -18.59 0.61 -5.34
N THR A 89 -19.26 -0.46 -5.76
CA THR A 89 -20.58 -0.87 -5.29
C THR A 89 -20.52 -1.79 -4.07
N ASN A 90 -19.50 -2.65 -3.97
CA ASN A 90 -19.29 -3.53 -2.83
C ASN A 90 -18.10 -3.07 -1.97
N LYS A 91 -18.37 -2.65 -0.72
CA LYS A 91 -17.37 -2.17 0.24
C LYS A 91 -16.48 -3.26 0.84
N GLU A 92 -16.82 -4.52 0.62
CA GLU A 92 -16.01 -5.67 1.03
C GLU A 92 -14.95 -6.02 -0.04
N ILE A 93 -14.95 -5.33 -1.18
CA ILE A 93 -13.95 -5.48 -2.24
C ILE A 93 -13.06 -4.25 -2.27
N ALA A 94 -11.75 -4.45 -2.10
CA ALA A 94 -10.73 -3.42 -2.26
C ALA A 94 -10.02 -3.61 -3.60
N LEU A 95 -9.93 -2.55 -4.41
CA LEU A 95 -9.12 -2.53 -5.63
C LEU A 95 -8.02 -1.48 -5.51
N VAL A 96 -6.78 -1.92 -5.65
CA VAL A 96 -5.57 -1.09 -5.53
C VAL A 96 -4.69 -1.30 -6.75
N PHE A 97 -4.09 -0.22 -7.27
CA PHE A 97 -3.06 -0.32 -8.29
C PHE A 97 -1.68 -0.20 -7.66
N MET A 98 -0.82 -1.19 -7.89
CA MET A 98 0.57 -1.15 -7.47
C MET A 98 1.42 -0.60 -8.62
N LEU A 99 2.08 0.52 -8.37
CA LEU A 99 2.84 1.27 -9.36
C LEU A 99 4.28 1.50 -8.86
N GLY A 100 5.25 1.32 -9.76
CA GLY A 100 6.64 1.69 -9.49
C GLY A 100 6.88 3.19 -9.70
N LYS A 101 7.94 3.73 -9.12
CA LYS A 101 8.43 5.07 -9.47
C LYS A 101 9.00 5.08 -10.89
N THR A 102 8.74 6.14 -11.64
CA THR A 102 9.33 6.37 -12.97
C THR A 102 10.26 7.58 -12.97
N SER A 103 11.29 7.56 -13.80
CA SER A 103 12.18 8.70 -14.03
C SER A 103 11.54 9.79 -14.90
N HIS A 104 10.46 9.46 -15.62
CA HIS A 104 9.72 10.40 -16.45
C HIS A 104 8.83 11.31 -15.57
N LEU A 105 9.28 12.55 -15.33
CA LEU A 105 8.61 13.50 -14.44
C LEU A 105 7.16 13.78 -14.84
N ASN A 106 6.89 13.92 -16.15
CA ASN A 106 5.53 14.12 -16.67
C ASN A 106 4.59 12.96 -16.31
N VAL A 107 5.06 11.72 -16.46
CA VAL A 107 4.29 10.53 -16.11
C VAL A 107 4.14 10.40 -14.60
N GLN A 108 5.19 10.67 -13.81
CA GLN A 108 5.12 10.59 -12.35
C GLN A 108 4.15 11.61 -11.76
N GLN A 109 4.16 12.85 -12.27
CA GLN A 109 3.27 13.92 -11.81
C GLN A 109 1.79 13.63 -12.10
N GLN A 110 1.49 12.89 -13.16
CA GLN A 110 0.11 12.47 -13.48
C GLN A 110 -0.47 11.47 -12.48
N ILE A 111 0.34 10.90 -11.59
CA ILE A 111 -0.12 9.89 -10.63
C ILE A 111 -0.11 10.40 -9.19
N ILE A 112 0.71 11.41 -8.89
CA ILE A 112 0.76 12.03 -7.55
C ILE A 112 -0.34 13.07 -7.34
N LYS A 113 -0.90 13.64 -8.43
CA LYS A 113 -2.02 14.59 -8.38
C LYS A 113 -3.35 13.88 -8.18
#